data_AF-A0A5R8Z0F8-F1
#
_entry.id   AF-A0A5R8Z0F8-F1
#
_cell.length_a   1.000
_cell.length_b   1.000
_cell.length_c   1.000
_cell.angle_alpha   90.00
_cell.angle_beta   90.00
_cell.angle_gamma   90.00
#
_symmetry.space_group_name_H-M   'P 1'
#
loop_
_entity.id
_entity.type
_entity.pdbx_description
1 polymer ?
#
loop_
_entity_poly.entity_id
_entity_poly.type
_entity_poly.pdbx_seq_one_letter_code
_entity_poly.pdbx_strand_id
1 'polypeptide(L)'
;MNTAYSPYGYRRTQPAPITVLGFTGQFLDGVLQCHALGNGRRLYSPCLMRFISPDVLSPFLKGGINAYAYCLNDPVNGLDPTGNWPIFRNGARPVGRLVQRVASLYKSLTEDRGLTNNQYWNMAEEMAHAKAQVKKASTQYRVVTSKSGFEQLDPGLNHKFVFTQEEKFVVFSSRDDPTMPSHGSLAEFSGLGYGTKGLGESVISAGYVFIGDGGKISLNNHSGHFQPPFENLYKLSGFLEGIGVEVNYIRAFGS
;
A
#
# COMPACT_ATOMS: atom_id res chain seq x y z
N MET A 1 15.36 37.27 28.05
CA MET A 1 15.78 37.60 26.66
C MET A 1 14.80 36.94 25.71
N ASN A 2 14.04 37.71 24.93
CA ASN A 2 13.10 37.16 23.95
C ASN A 2 13.85 36.87 22.65
N THR A 3 14.10 35.60 22.35
CA THR A 3 14.79 35.19 21.14
C THR A 3 13.75 34.87 20.07
N ALA A 4 13.75 35.63 18.97
CA ALA A 4 12.89 35.36 17.82
C ALA A 4 13.58 34.44 16.81
N TYR A 5 12.83 33.49 16.25
CA TYR A 5 13.27 32.57 15.20
C TYR A 5 12.31 32.64 14.01
N SER A 6 12.81 32.42 12.80
CA SER A 6 11.96 32.12 11.65
C SER A 6 11.19 30.81 11.84
N PRO A 7 10.16 30.51 11.02
CA PRO A 7 9.50 29.21 11.02
C PRO A 7 10.46 28.01 10.98
N TYR A 8 11.57 28.12 10.25
CA TYR A 8 12.58 27.06 10.12
C TYR A 8 13.73 27.18 11.13
N GLY A 9 13.57 27.98 12.20
CA GLY A 9 14.59 28.09 13.25
C GLY A 9 15.78 28.96 12.91
N TYR A 10 15.80 29.62 11.75
CA TYR A 10 16.83 30.61 11.42
C TYR A 10 16.76 31.83 12.35
N ARG A 11 17.93 32.30 12.78
CA ARG A 11 18.14 33.54 13.54
C ARG A 11 19.43 34.20 13.06
N ARG A 12 19.41 35.52 12.90
CA ARG A 12 20.55 36.30 12.38
C ARG A 12 21.63 36.58 13.44
N THR A 13 21.29 36.53 14.72
CA THR A 13 22.22 36.82 15.82
C THR A 13 22.89 35.54 16.33
N GLN A 14 24.22 35.54 16.38
CA GLN A 14 24.99 34.43 16.95
C GLN A 14 24.66 34.27 18.44
N PRO A 15 24.44 33.03 18.93
CA PRO A 15 24.28 32.81 20.36
C PRO A 15 25.57 33.18 21.10
N ALA A 16 25.45 33.60 22.36
CA ALA A 16 26.60 33.60 23.25
C ALA A 16 27.20 32.18 23.27
N PRO A 17 28.53 32.02 23.35
CA PRO A 17 29.22 30.72 23.18
C PRO A 17 28.81 29.61 24.18
N ILE A 18 27.91 29.91 25.11
CA ILE A 18 27.50 29.06 26.24
C ILE A 18 26.03 28.58 26.13
N THR A 19 25.21 29.07 25.19
CA THR A 19 23.81 28.61 25.10
C THR A 19 23.69 27.22 24.47
N VAL A 20 23.47 26.23 25.34
CA VAL A 20 23.33 24.79 25.07
C VAL A 20 22.02 24.42 24.34
N LEU A 21 21.01 25.29 24.30
CA LEU A 21 19.69 25.00 23.71
C LEU A 21 19.26 26.12 22.76
N GLY A 22 18.92 25.75 21.53
CA GLY A 22 18.51 26.64 20.45
C GLY A 22 17.03 26.48 20.07
N PHE A 23 16.75 26.56 18.77
CA PHE A 23 15.42 26.31 18.21
C PHE A 23 14.85 24.99 18.75
N THR A 24 13.56 25.03 19.12
CA THR A 24 12.78 23.90 19.62
C THR A 24 13.40 23.14 20.81
N GLY A 25 14.27 23.79 21.58
CA GLY A 25 14.95 23.18 22.72
C GLY A 25 15.98 22.13 22.31
N GLN A 26 16.49 22.18 21.08
CA GLN A 26 17.52 21.27 20.59
C GLN A 26 18.91 21.88 20.74
N PHE A 27 19.93 21.04 20.93
CA PHE A 27 21.30 21.49 21.04
C PHE A 27 21.74 22.19 19.75
N LEU A 28 22.35 23.38 19.87
CA LEU A 28 22.88 24.13 18.73
C LEU A 28 24.40 23.95 18.68
N ASP A 29 24.89 23.38 17.59
CA ASP A 29 26.32 23.36 17.29
C ASP A 29 26.76 24.78 16.89
N GLY A 30 27.63 25.39 17.71
CA GLY A 30 28.10 26.76 17.52
C GLY A 30 29.02 26.94 16.29
N VAL A 31 29.65 25.88 15.80
CA VAL A 31 30.54 25.92 14.64
C VAL A 31 29.74 25.77 13.35
N LEU A 32 28.88 24.76 13.28
CA LEU A 32 28.09 24.43 12.10
C LEU A 32 26.79 25.25 12.00
N GLN A 33 26.41 25.96 13.07
CA GLN A 33 25.13 26.67 13.17
C GLN A 33 23.93 25.76 12.86
N CYS A 34 24.04 24.48 13.25
CA CYS A 34 23.05 23.44 13.02
C CYS A 34 22.49 22.91 14.35
N HIS A 35 21.23 22.47 14.34
CA HIS A 35 20.60 21.85 15.51
C HIS A 35 20.79 20.33 15.49
N ALA A 36 21.23 19.76 16.61
CA ALA A 36 21.44 18.33 16.80
C ALA A 36 20.16 17.67 17.32
N LEU A 37 19.32 17.20 16.39
CA LEU A 37 18.01 16.59 16.69
C LEU A 37 18.16 15.09 16.97
N GLY A 38 17.22 14.54 17.75
CA GLY A 38 17.22 13.11 18.07
C GLY A 38 18.43 12.68 18.90
N ASN A 39 18.84 13.50 19.88
CA ASN A 39 20.08 13.32 20.65
C ASN A 39 21.34 13.28 19.76
N GLY A 40 21.40 14.15 18.75
CA GLY A 40 22.55 14.23 17.83
C GLY A 40 22.56 13.20 16.71
N ARG A 41 21.47 12.45 16.54
CA ARG A 41 21.34 11.49 15.44
C ARG A 41 21.37 12.17 14.07
N ARG A 42 20.77 13.35 13.94
CA ARG A 42 20.82 14.14 12.71
C ARG A 42 21.03 15.61 12.99
N LEU A 43 21.80 16.25 12.11
CA LEU A 43 22.02 17.68 12.12
C LEU A 43 21.01 18.35 11.18
N TYR A 44 20.28 19.32 11.73
CA TYR A 44 19.32 20.15 11.00
C TYR A 44 19.93 21.53 10.74
N SER A 45 19.94 21.96 9.48
CA SER A 45 20.41 23.28 9.11
C SER A 45 19.22 24.24 8.96
N PRO A 46 19.08 25.24 9.85
CA PRO A 46 18.03 26.24 9.72
C PRO A 46 18.23 27.15 8.50
N CYS A 47 19.47 27.32 8.02
CA CYS A 47 19.77 28.07 6.79
C CYS A 47 19.28 27.32 5.53
N LEU A 48 19.47 26.00 5.49
CA LEU A 48 19.05 25.16 4.35
C LEU A 48 17.61 24.65 4.48
N MET A 49 16.98 24.88 5.64
CA MET A 49 15.62 24.44 5.97
C MET A 49 15.45 22.92 5.87
N ARG A 50 16.52 22.15 6.12
CA ARG A 50 16.56 20.69 5.95
C ARG A 50 17.61 20.01 6.82
N PHE A 51 17.52 18.69 6.95
CA PHE A 51 18.60 17.87 7.50
C PHE A 51 19.79 17.82 6.54
N ILE A 52 21.00 17.71 7.08
CA ILE A 52 22.23 17.56 6.29
C ILE A 52 22.65 16.10 6.11
N SER A 53 21.91 15.17 6.71
CA SER A 53 22.07 13.72 6.56
C SER A 53 20.72 13.08 6.23
N PRO A 54 20.69 12.04 5.37
CA PRO A 54 19.44 11.37 5.02
C PRO A 54 18.81 10.65 6.22
N ASP A 55 17.48 10.54 6.20
CA ASP A 55 16.73 9.67 7.11
C ASP A 55 16.98 8.20 6.76
N VAL A 56 17.32 7.39 7.76
CA VAL A 56 17.47 5.93 7.60
C VAL A 56 16.12 5.26 7.33
N LEU A 57 15.03 5.89 7.75
CA LEU A 57 13.68 5.38 7.53
C LEU A 57 13.14 5.75 6.15
N SER A 58 13.68 6.78 5.49
CA SER A 58 13.30 7.15 4.12
C SER A 58 13.91 6.19 3.08
N PRO A 59 13.26 5.97 1.93
CA PRO A 59 12.01 6.59 1.47
C PRO A 59 10.73 5.93 2.03
N PHE A 60 10.88 4.91 2.88
CA PHE A 60 9.76 4.09 3.38
C PHE A 60 9.31 4.54 4.79
N LEU A 61 8.46 3.74 5.44
CA LEU A 61 8.11 3.89 6.87
C LEU A 61 7.66 5.32 7.26
N LYS A 62 8.14 5.83 8.40
CA LYS A 62 7.73 7.13 8.96
C LYS A 62 8.53 8.33 8.43
N GLY A 63 9.64 8.10 7.71
CA GLY A 63 10.51 9.16 7.19
C GLY A 63 9.97 9.84 5.93
N GLY A 64 9.08 9.16 5.20
CA GLY A 64 8.50 9.67 3.95
C GLY A 64 9.51 9.75 2.80
N ILE A 65 9.05 10.19 1.64
CA ILE A 65 9.82 10.12 0.37
C ILE A 65 11.07 11.00 0.41
N ASN A 66 11.02 12.17 1.07
CA ASN A 66 12.16 13.08 1.14
C ASN A 66 12.98 12.85 2.41
N ALA A 67 14.10 12.15 2.26
CA ALA A 67 15.04 11.82 3.33
C ALA A 67 15.64 13.03 4.08
N TYR A 68 15.52 14.24 3.54
CA TYR A 68 16.10 15.46 4.13
C TYR A 68 15.06 16.43 4.71
N ALA A 69 13.76 16.17 4.53
CA ALA A 69 12.71 17.11 4.92
C ALA A 69 12.63 17.29 6.44
N TYR A 70 12.53 18.54 6.90
CA TYR A 70 12.21 18.87 8.29
C TYR A 70 10.70 19.09 8.43
N CYS A 71 10.07 18.43 9.41
CA CYS A 71 8.63 18.51 9.70
C CYS A 71 7.70 18.33 8.48
N LEU A 72 8.08 17.52 7.49
CA LEU A 72 7.36 17.39 6.21
C LEU A 72 7.08 18.75 5.53
N ASN A 73 8.01 19.70 5.69
CA ASN A 73 7.92 21.10 5.23
C ASN A 73 6.86 21.96 5.95
N ASP A 74 6.38 21.54 7.14
CA ASP A 74 5.51 22.33 7.99
C ASP A 74 6.09 22.50 9.42
N PRO A 75 7.12 23.34 9.58
CA PRO A 75 7.78 23.56 10.87
C PRO A 75 7.02 24.50 11.82
N VAL A 76 5.93 25.10 11.36
CA VAL A 76 5.05 25.95 12.19
C VAL A 76 4.11 25.08 13.02
N ASN A 77 3.53 24.06 12.39
CA ASN A 77 2.58 23.16 13.04
C ASN A 77 3.23 21.85 13.56
N GLY A 78 4.42 21.53 13.06
CA GLY A 78 5.18 20.32 13.38
C GLY A 78 6.46 20.59 14.14
N LEU A 79 6.79 19.67 15.05
CA LEU A 79 8.08 19.61 15.74
C LEU A 79 8.65 18.21 15.56
N ASP A 80 9.93 18.04 15.23
CA ASP A 80 10.59 16.73 15.19
C ASP A 80 11.67 16.61 16.29
N PRO A 81 11.32 16.16 17.51
CA PRO A 81 12.30 15.96 18.58
C PRO A 81 13.24 14.77 18.30
N THR A 82 12.78 13.81 17.50
CA THR A 82 13.49 12.56 17.23
C THR A 82 14.52 12.69 16.11
N GLY A 83 14.43 13.76 15.33
CA GLY A 83 15.11 13.89 14.05
C GLY A 83 14.80 12.71 13.14
N ASN A 84 13.57 12.20 13.06
CA ASN A 84 13.14 11.11 12.14
C ASN A 84 11.68 11.29 11.72
N TRP A 85 10.81 11.72 12.63
CA TRP A 85 9.42 12.00 12.30
C TRP A 85 8.85 13.15 13.15
N PRO A 86 8.07 14.06 12.55
CA PRO A 86 7.45 15.14 13.28
C PRO A 86 6.24 14.70 14.12
N ILE A 87 6.02 15.43 15.20
CA ILE A 87 4.83 15.48 16.02
C ILE A 87 4.10 16.77 15.66
N PHE A 88 2.91 16.66 15.10
CA PHE A 88 2.07 17.82 14.77
C PHE A 88 1.15 18.15 15.95
N ARG A 89 1.11 19.42 16.37
CA ARG A 89 0.12 19.89 17.34
C ARG A 89 -1.21 20.04 16.62
N ASN A 90 -2.21 19.26 17.05
CA ASN A 90 -3.53 19.15 16.42
C ASN A 90 -4.11 20.50 15.96
N GLY A 91 -4.10 20.69 14.65
CA GLY A 91 -4.82 21.73 13.91
C GLY A 91 -5.07 21.21 12.50
N ALA A 92 -6.23 20.60 12.29
CA ALA A 92 -6.58 19.96 11.03
C ALA A 92 -6.62 20.98 9.87
N ARG A 93 -5.78 20.77 8.83
CA ARG A 93 -5.94 21.24 7.43
C ARG A 93 -4.91 20.56 6.50
N PRO A 94 -5.06 20.60 5.15
CA PRO A 94 -5.32 19.46 4.27
C PRO A 94 -4.10 18.61 3.84
N VAL A 95 -3.05 18.53 4.64
CA VAL A 95 -1.95 17.55 4.40
C VAL A 95 -2.28 16.19 5.04
N GLY A 96 -3.11 16.22 6.08
CA GLY A 96 -3.59 15.04 6.79
C GLY A 96 -4.30 14.03 5.89
N ARG A 97 -5.01 14.44 4.82
CA ARG A 97 -5.64 13.47 3.91
C ARG A 97 -4.62 12.66 3.11
N LEU A 98 -3.55 13.28 2.62
CA LEU A 98 -2.53 12.55 1.88
C LEU A 98 -1.75 11.64 2.82
N VAL A 99 -1.35 12.15 3.99
CA VAL A 99 -0.64 11.35 5.00
C VAL A 99 -1.53 10.24 5.57
N GLN A 100 -2.80 10.50 5.86
CA GLN A 100 -3.76 9.46 6.28
C GLN A 100 -4.02 8.47 5.17
N ARG A 101 -4.08 8.90 3.91
CA ARG A 101 -4.28 8.00 2.77
C ARG A 101 -3.05 7.13 2.54
N VAL A 102 -1.84 7.71 2.62
CA VAL A 102 -0.57 6.98 2.54
C VAL A 102 -0.38 6.08 3.77
N ALA A 103 -0.76 6.53 4.96
CA ALA A 103 -0.70 5.73 6.18
C ALA A 103 -1.78 4.64 6.21
N SER A 104 -2.97 4.86 5.62
CA SER A 104 -4.01 3.84 5.47
C SER A 104 -3.65 2.86 4.37
N LEU A 105 -3.07 3.32 3.25
CA LEU A 105 -2.41 2.51 2.24
C LEU A 105 -1.37 1.62 2.90
N TYR A 106 -0.39 2.23 3.58
CA TYR A 106 0.66 1.53 4.30
C TYR A 106 0.08 0.54 5.32
N LYS A 107 -0.87 0.97 6.16
CA LYS A 107 -1.54 0.12 7.13
C LYS A 107 -2.28 -1.03 6.46
N SER A 108 -2.96 -0.82 5.33
CA SER A 108 -3.63 -1.87 4.56
C SER A 108 -2.64 -2.83 3.88
N LEU A 109 -1.46 -2.34 3.51
CA LEU A 109 -0.37 -3.15 2.97
C LEU A 109 0.28 -4.00 4.08
N THR A 110 0.39 -3.47 5.30
CA THR A 110 1.04 -4.15 6.43
C THR A 110 0.10 -4.97 7.31
N GLU A 111 -1.20 -4.63 7.36
CA GLU A 111 -2.20 -5.46 8.01
C GLU A 111 -2.64 -6.55 7.03
N ASP A 112 -2.15 -7.75 7.29
CA ASP A 112 -2.52 -8.95 6.57
C ASP A 112 -3.86 -9.50 7.09
N ARG A 113 -4.91 -8.67 6.98
CA ARG A 113 -6.28 -9.12 7.22
C ARG A 113 -6.84 -9.64 5.91
N GLY A 114 -7.24 -10.90 5.89
CA GLY A 114 -8.00 -11.49 4.80
C GLY A 114 -9.29 -10.74 4.53
N LEU A 115 -9.71 -10.75 3.27
CA LEU A 115 -10.99 -10.26 2.78
C LEU A 115 -12.09 -11.22 3.21
N THR A 116 -13.19 -10.65 3.69
CA THR A 116 -14.40 -11.40 4.04
C THR A 116 -15.33 -11.53 2.83
N ASN A 117 -15.84 -12.73 2.60
CA ASN A 117 -16.89 -12.96 1.61
C ASN A 117 -18.24 -12.50 2.17
N ASN A 118 -18.80 -11.44 1.58
CA ASN A 118 -20.05 -10.83 2.05
C ASN A 118 -21.30 -11.62 1.66
N GLN A 119 -21.20 -12.63 0.81
CA GLN A 119 -22.35 -13.42 0.30
C GLN A 119 -22.21 -14.92 0.60
N TYR A 120 -21.53 -15.27 1.70
CA TYR A 120 -21.23 -16.66 2.04
C TYR A 120 -22.47 -17.57 2.19
N TRP A 121 -23.65 -17.04 2.51
CA TRP A 121 -24.85 -17.87 2.69
C TRP A 121 -25.26 -18.67 1.43
N ASN A 122 -24.84 -18.23 0.23
CA ASN A 122 -25.12 -18.93 -1.04
C ASN A 122 -23.96 -19.83 -1.53
N MET A 123 -22.93 -20.04 -0.72
CA MET A 123 -21.69 -20.70 -1.14
C MET A 123 -21.90 -22.12 -1.69
N ALA A 124 -22.84 -22.88 -1.12
CA ALA A 124 -23.09 -24.26 -1.55
C ALA A 124 -23.61 -24.35 -2.99
N GLU A 125 -24.53 -23.46 -3.35
CA GLU A 125 -25.09 -23.38 -4.70
C GLU A 125 -24.05 -22.85 -5.69
N GLU A 126 -23.32 -21.80 -5.30
CA GLU A 126 -22.23 -21.25 -6.11
C GLU A 126 -21.14 -22.28 -6.41
N MET A 127 -20.79 -23.12 -5.42
CA MET A 127 -19.82 -24.20 -5.61
C MET A 127 -20.34 -25.33 -6.50
N ALA A 128 -21.62 -25.70 -6.35
CA ALA A 128 -22.23 -26.69 -7.24
C ALA A 128 -22.22 -26.19 -8.69
N HIS A 129 -22.54 -24.91 -8.90
CA HIS A 129 -22.50 -24.26 -10.19
C HIS A 129 -21.06 -24.20 -10.76
N ALA A 130 -20.07 -23.77 -9.97
CA ALA A 130 -18.67 -23.73 -10.38
C ALA A 130 -18.15 -25.11 -10.82
N LYS A 131 -18.42 -26.15 -10.02
CA LYS A 131 -18.06 -27.53 -10.35
C LYS A 131 -18.70 -28.00 -11.65
N ALA A 132 -19.97 -27.65 -11.89
CA ALA A 132 -20.66 -28.00 -13.13
C ALA A 132 -20.05 -27.29 -14.35
N GLN A 133 -19.71 -26.00 -14.25
CA GLN A 133 -19.12 -25.23 -15.35
C GLN A 133 -17.71 -25.73 -15.70
N VAL A 134 -16.87 -25.99 -14.69
CA VAL A 134 -15.53 -26.55 -14.92
C VAL A 134 -15.62 -27.97 -15.52
N LYS A 135 -16.54 -28.81 -15.03
CA LYS A 135 -16.76 -30.17 -15.59
C LYS A 135 -17.23 -30.14 -17.04
N LYS A 136 -18.00 -29.12 -17.43
CA LYS A 136 -18.46 -28.91 -18.82
C LYS A 136 -17.42 -28.22 -19.71
N ALA A 137 -16.25 -27.86 -19.17
CA ALA A 137 -15.22 -27.06 -19.84
C ALA A 137 -15.71 -25.68 -20.35
N SER A 138 -16.83 -25.18 -19.84
CA SER A 138 -17.34 -23.83 -20.14
C SER A 138 -16.60 -22.74 -19.38
N THR A 139 -16.03 -23.08 -18.21
CA THR A 139 -15.11 -22.23 -17.46
C THR A 139 -13.79 -22.96 -17.26
N GLN A 140 -12.69 -22.31 -17.59
CA GLN A 140 -11.34 -22.83 -17.35
C GLN A 140 -10.89 -22.42 -15.95
N TYR A 141 -10.33 -23.36 -15.19
CA TYR A 141 -9.68 -23.12 -13.91
C TYR A 141 -8.17 -23.23 -14.06
N ARG A 142 -7.42 -22.26 -13.55
CA ARG A 142 -5.95 -22.27 -13.55
C ARG A 142 -5.39 -21.71 -12.26
N VAL A 143 -4.27 -22.29 -11.82
CA VAL A 143 -3.37 -21.69 -10.85
C VAL A 143 -2.18 -21.15 -11.62
N VAL A 144 -1.91 -19.87 -11.49
CA VAL A 144 -0.79 -19.20 -12.17
C VAL A 144 0.37 -19.13 -11.18
N THR A 145 1.47 -19.78 -11.54
CA THR A 145 2.71 -19.82 -10.72
C THR A 145 3.93 -19.29 -11.48
N SER A 146 3.78 -18.94 -12.75
CA SER A 146 4.84 -18.48 -13.62
C SER A 146 4.32 -17.55 -14.72
N LYS A 147 5.23 -16.82 -15.37
CA LYS A 147 4.91 -15.95 -16.52
C LYS A 147 4.12 -16.65 -17.62
N SER A 148 4.52 -17.87 -17.99
CA SER A 148 3.83 -18.66 -19.02
C SER A 148 2.37 -18.94 -18.66
N GLY A 149 2.02 -18.96 -17.37
CA GLY A 149 0.63 -19.14 -16.93
C GLY A 149 -0.26 -17.95 -17.29
N PHE A 150 0.29 -16.72 -17.27
CA PHE A 150 -0.41 -15.53 -17.74
C PHE A 150 -0.50 -15.48 -19.28
N GLU A 151 0.57 -15.87 -19.97
CA GLU A 151 0.60 -15.89 -21.45
C GLU A 151 -0.38 -16.90 -22.06
N GLN A 152 -0.76 -17.93 -21.31
CA GLN A 152 -1.76 -18.92 -21.72
C GLN A 152 -3.22 -18.47 -21.50
N LEU A 153 -3.44 -17.31 -20.88
CA LEU A 153 -4.77 -16.75 -20.75
C LEU A 153 -5.23 -16.20 -22.10
N ASP A 154 -6.40 -16.63 -22.55
CA ASP A 154 -6.97 -16.24 -23.84
C ASP A 154 -7.53 -14.80 -23.76
N PRO A 155 -6.99 -13.83 -24.54
CA PRO A 155 -7.47 -12.45 -24.54
C PRO A 155 -8.96 -12.29 -24.89
N GLY A 156 -9.57 -13.28 -25.53
CA GLY A 156 -11.00 -13.29 -25.87
C GLY A 156 -11.92 -13.74 -24.73
N LEU A 157 -11.39 -14.09 -23.56
CA LEU A 157 -12.16 -14.51 -22.39
C LEU A 157 -12.14 -13.45 -21.28
N ASN A 158 -13.17 -13.49 -20.45
CA ASN A 158 -13.18 -12.79 -19.18
C ASN A 158 -12.42 -13.61 -18.15
N HIS A 159 -11.54 -12.96 -17.39
CA HIS A 159 -10.72 -13.61 -16.37
C HIS A 159 -11.00 -13.03 -14.99
N LYS A 160 -11.55 -13.84 -14.09
CA LYS A 160 -11.68 -13.50 -12.67
C LYS A 160 -10.50 -14.07 -11.92
N PHE A 161 -9.85 -13.28 -11.08
CA PHE A 161 -8.76 -13.77 -10.23
C PHE A 161 -9.07 -13.61 -8.75
N VAL A 162 -8.43 -14.48 -7.97
CA VAL A 162 -8.30 -14.38 -6.52
C VAL A 162 -6.83 -14.60 -6.17
N PHE A 163 -6.31 -13.78 -5.26
CA PHE A 163 -4.97 -13.91 -4.72
C PHE A 163 -5.04 -14.10 -3.20
N THR A 164 -4.27 -15.06 -2.70
CA THR A 164 -4.36 -15.55 -1.32
C THR A 164 -3.08 -15.28 -0.53
N GLN A 165 -3.14 -15.46 0.79
CA GLN A 165 -2.04 -15.18 1.70
C GLN A 165 -0.80 -16.09 1.51
N GLU A 166 -0.98 -17.32 1.02
CA GLU A 166 0.10 -18.25 0.62
C GLU A 166 0.51 -18.03 -0.85
N GLU A 167 0.29 -16.83 -1.39
CA GLU A 167 0.75 -16.40 -2.71
C GLU A 167 0.18 -17.21 -3.90
N LYS A 168 -1.04 -17.76 -3.76
CA LYS A 168 -1.69 -18.46 -4.88
C LYS A 168 -2.49 -17.47 -5.70
N PHE A 169 -2.13 -17.35 -6.98
CA PHE A 169 -2.91 -16.60 -7.97
C PHE A 169 -3.78 -17.57 -8.76
N VAL A 170 -5.08 -17.58 -8.47
CA VAL A 170 -6.04 -18.49 -9.13
C VAL A 170 -6.96 -17.71 -10.06
N VAL A 171 -7.28 -18.33 -11.21
CA VAL A 171 -8.04 -17.68 -12.28
C VAL A 171 -9.15 -18.60 -12.78
N PHE A 172 -10.36 -18.05 -12.88
CA PHE A 172 -11.37 -18.57 -13.78
C PHE A 172 -11.34 -17.80 -15.10
N SER A 173 -11.56 -18.50 -16.22
CA SER A 173 -11.69 -17.89 -17.55
C SER A 173 -12.96 -18.39 -18.25
N SER A 174 -13.80 -17.49 -18.75
CA SER A 174 -15.06 -17.81 -19.45
C SER A 174 -15.41 -16.76 -20.51
N ARG A 175 -16.17 -17.14 -21.55
CA ARG A 175 -16.66 -16.18 -22.56
C ARG A 175 -17.71 -15.24 -21.97
N ASP A 176 -18.63 -15.78 -21.18
CA ASP A 176 -19.77 -15.05 -20.65
C ASP A 176 -19.54 -14.72 -19.18
N ASP A 177 -19.38 -13.43 -18.86
CA ASP A 177 -19.20 -12.97 -17.47
C ASP A 177 -20.44 -13.19 -16.56
N PRO A 178 -21.69 -12.99 -17.02
CA PRO A 178 -22.88 -13.19 -16.16
C PRO A 178 -23.10 -14.63 -15.73
N THR A 179 -22.63 -15.60 -16.53
CA THR A 179 -22.75 -17.04 -16.23
C THR A 179 -21.47 -17.60 -15.62
N MET A 180 -20.45 -16.77 -15.45
CA MET A 180 -19.18 -17.18 -14.89
C MET A 180 -19.29 -17.38 -13.38
N PRO A 181 -18.65 -18.41 -12.80
CA PRO A 181 -18.64 -18.60 -11.36
C PRO A 181 -18.14 -17.37 -10.59
N SER A 182 -18.63 -17.23 -9.36
CA SER A 182 -18.32 -16.12 -8.46
C SER A 182 -16.84 -16.07 -8.02
N HIS A 183 -16.35 -14.91 -7.58
CA HIS A 183 -15.06 -14.83 -6.89
C HIS A 183 -15.04 -15.67 -5.61
N GLY A 184 -16.17 -15.74 -4.90
CA GLY A 184 -16.32 -16.62 -3.74
C GLY A 184 -16.04 -18.08 -4.11
N SER A 185 -16.74 -18.60 -5.12
CA SER A 185 -16.54 -19.97 -5.59
C SER A 185 -15.16 -20.19 -6.18
N LEU A 186 -14.54 -19.19 -6.82
CA LEU A 186 -13.15 -19.28 -7.28
C LEU A 186 -12.16 -19.46 -6.13
N ALA A 187 -12.32 -18.67 -5.06
CA ALA A 187 -11.53 -18.83 -3.86
C ALA A 187 -11.67 -20.29 -3.38
N GLU A 188 -12.90 -20.76 -3.22
CA GLU A 188 -13.20 -22.10 -2.74
C GLU A 188 -12.76 -23.24 -3.66
N PHE A 189 -12.78 -23.02 -4.97
CA PHE A 189 -12.45 -24.03 -5.97
C PHE A 189 -10.99 -24.47 -5.90
N SER A 190 -10.11 -23.62 -5.36
CA SER A 190 -8.71 -23.95 -5.14
C SER A 190 -8.47 -25.08 -4.12
N GLY A 191 -9.52 -25.56 -3.45
CA GLY A 191 -9.49 -26.76 -2.63
C GLY A 191 -9.10 -26.53 -1.16
N LEU A 192 -9.19 -25.29 -0.68
CA LEU A 192 -8.65 -24.88 0.62
C LEU A 192 -9.71 -24.48 1.66
N GLY A 193 -11.00 -24.38 1.29
CA GLY A 193 -12.08 -24.01 2.22
C GLY A 193 -12.06 -22.51 2.55
N TYR A 194 -13.10 -21.76 2.21
CA TYR A 194 -13.20 -20.30 2.23
C TYR A 194 -14.67 -19.92 2.22
N GLY A 195 -15.22 -20.01 3.42
CA GLY A 195 -16.56 -19.55 3.61
C GLY A 195 -17.06 -19.76 5.02
N THR A 196 -16.54 -20.73 5.74
CA THR A 196 -16.73 -20.74 7.19
C THR A 196 -15.81 -19.68 7.82
N LYS A 197 -16.37 -18.87 8.73
CA LYS A 197 -15.64 -17.95 9.63
C LYS A 197 -14.26 -18.50 10.04
N GLY A 198 -13.21 -18.14 9.31
CA GLY A 198 -11.82 -18.46 9.69
C GLY A 198 -11.37 -19.92 9.56
N LEU A 199 -12.00 -20.74 8.70
CA LEU A 199 -11.46 -22.05 8.35
C LEU A 199 -11.07 -22.04 6.86
N GLY A 200 -9.81 -21.69 6.61
CA GLY A 200 -9.24 -21.43 5.30
C GLY A 200 -8.01 -20.52 5.36
N GLU A 201 -7.15 -20.57 4.34
CA GLU A 201 -6.30 -19.43 3.94
C GLU A 201 -7.09 -18.09 3.86
N SER A 202 -6.41 -16.96 3.73
CA SER A 202 -7.09 -15.67 3.56
C SER A 202 -6.97 -15.17 2.13
N VAL A 203 -8.10 -14.79 1.52
CA VAL A 203 -8.10 -14.05 0.25
C VAL A 203 -7.62 -12.64 0.54
N ILE A 204 -6.53 -12.19 -0.07
CA ILE A 204 -5.97 -10.85 0.18
C ILE A 204 -6.25 -9.89 -0.97
N SER A 205 -6.62 -10.39 -2.16
CA SER A 205 -7.05 -9.57 -3.28
C SER A 205 -7.94 -10.37 -4.24
N ALA A 206 -8.82 -9.68 -4.95
CA ALA A 206 -9.72 -10.28 -5.93
C ALA A 206 -10.09 -9.26 -7.02
N GLY A 207 -10.37 -9.73 -8.22
CA GLY A 207 -10.67 -8.82 -9.33
C GLY A 207 -10.72 -9.47 -10.69
N TYR A 208 -10.46 -8.68 -11.73
CA TYR A 208 -10.39 -9.13 -13.11
C TYR A 208 -9.01 -8.94 -13.72
N VAL A 209 -8.64 -9.85 -14.62
CA VAL A 209 -7.46 -9.76 -15.48
C VAL A 209 -7.93 -9.36 -16.88
N PHE A 210 -7.27 -8.38 -17.47
CA PHE A 210 -7.46 -7.96 -18.86
C PHE A 210 -6.15 -8.12 -19.61
N ILE A 211 -6.23 -8.65 -20.82
CA ILE A 211 -5.08 -8.83 -21.69
C ILE A 211 -5.29 -7.94 -22.90
N GLY A 212 -4.54 -6.84 -22.94
CA GLY A 212 -4.56 -5.89 -24.04
C GLY A 212 -3.66 -6.31 -25.19
N ASP A 213 -3.69 -5.51 -26.25
CA ASP A 213 -2.86 -5.71 -27.43
C ASP A 213 -1.37 -5.82 -27.08
N GLY A 214 -0.70 -6.79 -27.68
CA GLY A 214 0.71 -7.08 -27.40
C GLY A 214 0.97 -7.82 -26.09
N GLY A 215 -0.05 -8.43 -25.47
CA GLY A 215 0.10 -9.25 -24.25
C GLY A 215 0.22 -8.43 -22.97
N LYS A 216 -0.18 -7.14 -23.00
CA LYS A 216 -0.14 -6.27 -21.83
C LYS A 216 -1.19 -6.70 -20.82
N ILE A 217 -0.76 -7.07 -19.62
CA ILE A 217 -1.65 -7.52 -18.56
C ILE A 217 -2.09 -6.34 -17.71
N SER A 218 -3.39 -6.23 -17.44
CA SER A 218 -3.95 -5.24 -16.54
C SER A 218 -4.86 -5.91 -15.52
N LEU A 219 -4.83 -5.44 -14.27
CA LEU A 219 -5.62 -5.98 -13.17
C LEU A 219 -6.52 -4.89 -12.58
N ASN A 220 -7.78 -5.22 -12.29
CA ASN A 220 -8.66 -4.33 -11.53
C ASN A 220 -9.07 -4.97 -10.19
N ASN A 221 -9.72 -4.19 -9.32
CA ASN A 221 -10.18 -4.62 -8.00
C ASN A 221 -11.71 -4.90 -7.93
N HIS A 222 -12.37 -5.14 -9.06
CA HIS A 222 -13.82 -5.33 -9.05
C HIS A 222 -14.20 -6.75 -8.60
N SER A 223 -14.88 -6.88 -7.46
CA SER A 223 -15.44 -8.14 -6.98
C SER A 223 -16.73 -7.90 -6.21
N GLY A 224 -17.83 -8.54 -6.59
CA GLY A 224 -19.10 -8.45 -5.87
C GLY A 224 -19.08 -9.10 -4.48
N HIS A 225 -18.25 -10.12 -4.29
CA HIS A 225 -18.19 -10.91 -3.05
C HIS A 225 -17.25 -10.29 -2.01
N PHE A 226 -16.04 -9.93 -2.43
CA PHE A 226 -14.98 -9.47 -1.53
C PHE A 226 -14.82 -7.95 -1.50
N GLN A 227 -15.25 -7.26 -2.57
CA GLN A 227 -15.15 -5.80 -2.73
C GLN A 227 -13.82 -5.20 -2.22
N PRO A 228 -12.66 -5.70 -2.70
CA PRO A 228 -11.38 -5.29 -2.16
C PRO A 228 -11.10 -3.81 -2.46
N PRO A 229 -10.47 -3.09 -1.52
CA PRO A 229 -9.95 -1.77 -1.82
C PRO A 229 -8.87 -1.89 -2.90
N PHE A 230 -8.74 -0.87 -3.75
CA PHE A 230 -7.78 -0.86 -4.87
C PHE A 230 -6.35 -1.14 -4.41
N GLU A 231 -6.04 -0.71 -3.20
CA GLU A 231 -4.75 -0.84 -2.53
C GLU A 231 -4.32 -2.30 -2.34
N ASN A 232 -5.27 -3.24 -2.29
CA ASN A 232 -4.97 -4.67 -2.23
C ASN A 232 -4.35 -5.21 -3.52
N LEU A 233 -4.46 -4.51 -4.65
CA LEU A 233 -3.77 -4.91 -5.88
C LEU A 233 -2.25 -4.83 -5.75
N TYR A 234 -1.74 -3.90 -4.94
CA TYR A 234 -0.31 -3.77 -4.71
C TYR A 234 0.27 -4.92 -3.89
N LYS A 235 -0.56 -5.69 -3.17
CA LYS A 235 -0.09 -6.89 -2.46
C LYS A 235 0.37 -8.00 -3.43
N LEU A 236 0.00 -7.90 -4.70
CA LEU A 236 0.44 -8.85 -5.73
C LEU A 236 1.82 -8.51 -6.29
N SER A 237 2.37 -7.31 -6.04
CA SER A 237 3.57 -6.86 -6.75
C SER A 237 4.76 -7.77 -6.52
N GLY A 238 5.02 -8.19 -5.28
CA GLY A 238 6.11 -9.11 -4.95
C GLY A 238 6.01 -10.45 -5.67
N PHE A 239 4.82 -11.03 -5.72
CA PHE A 239 4.55 -12.28 -6.45
C PHE A 239 4.76 -12.09 -7.96
N LEU A 240 4.16 -11.05 -8.55
CA LEU A 240 4.19 -10.79 -10.00
C LEU A 240 5.61 -10.43 -10.48
N GLU A 241 6.34 -9.62 -9.72
CA GLU A 241 7.76 -9.32 -9.96
C GLU A 241 8.60 -10.59 -9.85
N GLY A 242 8.35 -11.43 -8.85
CA GLY A 242 9.05 -12.70 -8.64
C GLY A 242 8.91 -13.67 -9.82
N ILE A 243 7.78 -13.64 -10.52
CA ILE A 243 7.55 -14.45 -11.73
C ILE A 243 7.83 -13.70 -13.04
N GLY A 244 8.30 -12.44 -12.99
CA GLY A 244 8.69 -11.66 -14.17
C GLY A 244 7.53 -11.14 -15.03
N VAL A 245 6.37 -10.85 -14.40
CA VAL A 245 5.17 -10.36 -15.07
C VAL A 245 4.95 -8.88 -14.72
N GLU A 246 4.94 -8.02 -15.73
CA GLU A 246 4.60 -6.61 -15.59
C GLU A 246 3.09 -6.42 -15.76
N VAL A 247 2.46 -5.70 -14.82
CA VAL A 247 1.01 -5.47 -14.82
C VAL A 247 0.67 -3.99 -14.65
N ASN A 248 -0.42 -3.56 -15.27
CA ASN A 248 -1.03 -2.26 -15.03
C ASN A 248 -2.22 -2.40 -14.06
N TYR A 249 -2.20 -1.65 -12.95
CA TYR A 249 -3.33 -1.64 -12.02
C TYR A 249 -4.37 -0.59 -12.40
N ILE A 250 -5.60 -1.03 -12.64
CA ILE A 250 -6.73 -0.19 -13.03
C ILE A 250 -7.74 -0.14 -11.87
N ARG A 251 -8.05 1.07 -11.40
CA ARG A 251 -9.09 1.23 -10.38
C ARG A 251 -10.46 1.03 -11.00
N ALA A 252 -11.24 0.09 -10.48
CA ALA A 252 -12.64 -0.03 -10.86
C ALA A 252 -13.43 1.14 -10.22
N PHE A 253 -14.15 1.91 -11.04
CA PHE A 253 -15.07 2.95 -10.57
C PHE A 253 -16.48 2.36 -10.50
N GLY A 254 -16.98 2.16 -9.28
CA GLY A 254 -18.28 1.53 -9.04
C GLY A 254 -18.14 0.33 -8.11
N SER A 255 -18.38 0.58 -6.83
CA SER A 255 -18.66 -0.41 -5.78
C SER A 255 -19.98 -0.05 -5.15
#